data_AF-D9SSV1-F1
#
_entry.id   AF-D9SSV1-F1
#
_cell.length_a   1.000
_cell.length_b   1.000
_cell.length_c   1.000
_cell.angle_alpha   90.00
_cell.angle_beta   90.00
_cell.angle_gamma   90.00
#
_symmetry.space_group_name_H-M   'P 1'
#
loop_
_entity.id
_entity.type
_entity.pdbx_description
1 polymer ?
#
loop_
_entity_poly.entity_id
_entity_poly.type
_entity_poly.pdbx_seq_one_letter_code
_entity_poly.pdbx_strand_id
1 'polypeptide(L)'
;MKKNKINPKYKILLTKALIPLILITSIKAVFFREPEQQVDIFVKTYMTSSIFNKYKIKDISNLEVIFSDGNYAVVNIQGRDNRSNEIVRYDIYVTKDERHWKIKKITEKDVLSNKVKKYLN
;
A
#
# COMPACT_ATOMS: atom_id res chain seq x y z
N MET A 1 3.99 -7.44 49.75
CA MET A 1 4.38 -8.09 48.48
C MET A 1 5.89 -7.94 48.26
N LYS A 2 6.67 -9.03 48.29
CA LYS A 2 8.12 -9.00 47.99
C LYS A 2 8.32 -8.88 46.48
N LYS A 3 8.99 -7.81 46.02
CA LYS A 3 9.41 -7.68 44.62
C LYS A 3 10.58 -8.65 44.39
N ASN A 4 10.36 -9.69 43.59
CA ASN A 4 11.44 -10.56 43.14
C ASN A 4 12.40 -9.74 42.26
N LYS A 5 13.57 -9.38 42.80
CA LYS A 5 14.61 -8.68 42.05
C LYS A 5 15.27 -9.68 41.10
N ILE A 6 14.99 -9.54 39.81
CA ILE A 6 15.64 -10.32 38.75
C ILE A 6 17.15 -10.10 38.85
N ASN A 7 17.90 -11.19 38.97
CA ASN A 7 19.35 -11.14 39.13
C ASN A 7 20.01 -10.51 37.88
N PRO A 8 20.96 -9.57 38.08
CA PRO A 8 21.54 -8.76 37.01
C PRO A 8 22.21 -9.58 35.90
N LYS A 9 22.72 -10.77 36.20
CA LYS A 9 23.29 -11.68 35.18
C LYS A 9 22.23 -12.15 34.18
N TYR A 10 21.03 -12.48 34.67
CA TYR A 10 19.91 -12.88 33.83
C TYR A 10 19.34 -11.71 33.03
N LYS A 11 19.37 -10.48 33.57
CA LYS A 11 18.99 -9.27 32.81
C LYS A 11 19.90 -9.05 31.60
N ILE A 12 21.21 -9.26 31.75
CA ILE A 12 22.19 -9.10 30.67
C ILE A 12 22.03 -10.21 29.61
N LEU A 13 21.75 -11.44 30.02
CA LEU A 13 21.45 -12.54 29.11
C LEU A 13 20.14 -12.31 28.33
N LEU A 14 19.09 -11.83 29.00
CA LEU A 14 17.81 -11.47 28.39
C LEU A 14 17.95 -10.37 27.33
N THR A 15 18.69 -9.29 27.63
CA THR A 15 18.88 -8.21 26.65
C THR A 15 19.70 -8.66 25.43
N LYS A 16 20.72 -9.50 25.63
CA LYS A 16 21.51 -10.06 24.51
C LYS A 16 20.70 -11.00 23.62
N ALA A 17 19.70 -11.69 24.15
CA ALA A 17 18.81 -12.56 23.35
C ALA A 17 17.69 -11.77 22.64
N LEU A 18 17.26 -10.64 23.19
CA LEU A 18 16.17 -9.83 22.64
C LEU A 18 16.57 -9.09 21.35
N ILE A 19 17.80 -8.58 21.29
CA ILE A 19 18.33 -7.83 20.14
C ILE A 19 18.34 -8.67 18.83
N PRO A 20 18.92 -9.88 18.78
CA PRO A 20 18.89 -10.69 17.57
C PRO A 20 17.48 -11.14 17.20
N LEU A 21 16.59 -11.35 18.17
CA LEU A 21 15.18 -11.70 17.91
C LEU A 21 14.46 -10.56 17.16
N ILE A 22 14.62 -9.32 17.60
CA ILE A 22 14.05 -8.12 16.95
C ILE A 22 14.61 -7.94 15.53
N LEU A 23 15.90 -8.21 15.32
CA LEU A 23 16.54 -8.12 14.01
C LEU A 23 15.96 -9.16 13.04
N ILE A 24 15.82 -10.42 13.47
CA ILE A 24 15.28 -11.50 12.63
C ILE A 24 13.83 -11.22 12.21
N THR A 25 12.98 -10.73 13.13
CA THR A 25 11.60 -10.39 12.80
C THR A 25 11.50 -9.20 11.85
N SER A 26 12.38 -8.21 11.98
CA SER A 26 12.41 -7.02 11.11
C SER A 26 12.83 -7.38 9.68
N ILE A 27 13.84 -8.25 9.53
CA ILE A 27 14.27 -8.74 8.21
C ILE A 27 13.12 -9.50 7.54
N LYS A 28 12.42 -10.38 8.26
CA LYS A 28 11.27 -11.10 7.69
C LYS A 28 10.16 -10.16 7.21
N ALA A 29 9.85 -9.10 7.95
CA ALA A 29 8.82 -8.14 7.59
C ALA A 29 9.14 -7.31 6.32
N VAL A 30 10.42 -7.20 5.95
CA VAL A 30 10.84 -6.52 4.72
C VAL A 30 10.90 -7.49 3.54
N PHE A 31 11.44 -8.69 3.74
CA PHE A 31 11.67 -9.66 2.66
C PHE A 31 10.43 -10.50 2.31
N PHE A 32 9.55 -10.78 3.26
CA PHE A 32 8.32 -11.55 3.04
C PHE A 32 7.08 -10.67 2.94
N ARG A 33 7.21 -9.45 2.41
CA ARG A 33 6.00 -8.68 2.05
C ARG A 33 5.30 -9.40 0.91
N GLU A 34 4.05 -9.75 1.16
CA GLU A 34 3.15 -10.33 0.16
C GLU A 34 3.19 -9.49 -1.13
N PRO A 35 3.11 -10.11 -2.32
CA PRO A 35 3.13 -9.40 -3.60
C PRO A 35 2.12 -8.25 -3.69
N GLU A 36 0.97 -8.41 -3.03
CA GLU A 36 -0.08 -7.39 -2.91
C GLU A 36 0.38 -6.12 -2.18
N GLN A 37 1.17 -6.27 -1.11
CA GLN A 37 1.77 -5.16 -0.36
C GLN A 37 2.95 -4.49 -1.08
N GLN A 38 3.36 -5.02 -2.24
CA GLN A 38 4.36 -4.37 -3.08
C GLN A 38 3.69 -3.55 -4.18
N VAL A 39 2.55 -4.02 -4.69
CA VAL A 39 1.82 -3.34 -5.76
C VAL A 39 1.03 -2.13 -5.27
N ASP A 40 0.44 -2.20 -4.08
CA ASP A 40 -0.24 -1.07 -3.43
C ASP A 40 0.71 0.12 -3.19
N ILE A 41 1.92 -0.12 -2.69
CA ILE A 41 2.94 0.89 -2.43
C ILE A 41 3.42 1.50 -3.74
N PHE A 42 3.66 0.68 -4.75
CA PHE A 42 4.05 1.14 -6.08
C PHE A 42 2.99 2.06 -6.67
N VAL A 43 1.72 1.61 -6.69
CA VAL A 43 0.61 2.37 -7.23
C VAL A 43 0.39 3.66 -6.44
N LYS A 44 0.40 3.59 -5.10
CA LYS A 44 0.30 4.76 -4.23
C LYS A 44 1.35 5.80 -4.57
N THR A 45 2.62 5.39 -4.64
CA THR A 45 3.75 6.28 -4.92
C THR A 45 3.67 6.88 -6.31
N TYR A 46 3.30 6.09 -7.32
CA TYR A 46 3.12 6.58 -8.68
C TYR A 46 2.00 7.64 -8.77
N MET A 47 0.90 7.41 -8.07
CA MET A 47 -0.27 8.30 -8.10
C MET A 47 -0.05 9.59 -7.30
N THR A 48 0.76 9.60 -6.23
CA THR A 48 0.96 10.79 -5.40
C THR A 48 2.23 11.57 -5.69
N SER A 49 3.30 10.93 -6.17
CA SER A 49 4.64 11.55 -6.22
C SER A 49 5.21 11.71 -7.62
N SER A 50 4.68 11.03 -8.63
CA SER A 50 5.21 11.15 -10.00
C SER A 50 5.09 12.58 -10.55
N ILE A 51 6.19 13.08 -11.14
CA ILE A 51 6.38 14.49 -11.53
C ILE A 51 5.57 14.85 -12.80
N PHE A 52 5.32 13.88 -13.68
CA PHE A 52 4.61 14.08 -14.96
C PHE A 52 3.30 13.29 -15.08
N ASN A 53 2.78 12.77 -13.97
CA ASN A 53 1.52 12.03 -13.99
C ASN A 53 0.33 13.00 -14.08
N LYS A 54 -0.45 12.92 -15.16
CA LYS A 54 -1.68 13.71 -15.31
C LYS A 54 -2.81 13.27 -14.37
N TYR A 55 -2.75 12.03 -13.88
CA TYR A 55 -3.74 11.43 -12.97
C TYR A 55 -3.31 11.58 -11.49
N LYS A 56 -2.53 12.61 -11.17
CA LYS A 56 -1.94 12.77 -9.84
C LYS A 56 -3.02 13.00 -8.79
N ILE A 57 -3.04 12.14 -7.77
CA ILE A 57 -3.95 12.25 -6.64
C ILE A 57 -3.19 12.90 -5.48
N LYS A 58 -3.76 13.97 -4.92
CA LYS A 58 -3.20 14.70 -3.78
C LYS A 58 -3.40 13.93 -2.47
N ASP A 59 -4.56 13.32 -2.31
CA ASP A 59 -4.94 12.56 -1.13
C ASP A 59 -5.74 11.32 -1.53
N ILE A 60 -5.35 10.16 -1.03
CA ILE A 60 -5.95 8.86 -1.37
C ILE A 60 -6.91 8.48 -0.25
N SER A 61 -8.20 8.39 -0.58
CA SER A 61 -9.23 7.98 0.37
C SER A 61 -9.47 6.47 0.38
N ASN A 62 -9.26 5.79 -0.74
CA ASN A 62 -9.31 4.34 -0.84
C ASN A 62 -8.28 3.82 -1.83
N LEU A 63 -7.67 2.68 -1.52
CA LEU A 63 -6.80 1.91 -2.41
C LEU A 63 -7.07 0.44 -2.17
N GLU A 64 -7.50 -0.25 -3.22
CA GLU A 64 -7.89 -1.66 -3.15
C GLU A 64 -7.31 -2.42 -4.34
N VAL A 65 -6.66 -3.54 -4.07
CA VAL A 65 -6.21 -4.47 -5.12
C VAL A 65 -7.39 -5.37 -5.48
N ILE A 66 -7.98 -5.17 -6.66
CA ILE A 66 -9.13 -5.96 -7.14
C ILE A 66 -8.67 -7.35 -7.62
N PHE A 67 -7.48 -7.39 -8.23
CA PHE A 67 -6.92 -8.61 -8.80
C PHE A 67 -5.40 -8.54 -8.76
N SER A 68 -4.75 -9.68 -8.48
CA SER A 68 -3.30 -9.84 -8.59
C SER A 68 -2.97 -11.31 -8.86
N ASP A 69 -2.11 -11.59 -9.84
CA ASP A 69 -1.59 -12.94 -10.13
C ASP A 69 -0.04 -13.03 -9.98
N GLY A 70 0.56 -11.99 -9.40
CA GLY A 70 2.01 -11.88 -9.23
C GLY A 70 2.75 -11.25 -10.42
N ASN A 71 2.18 -11.27 -11.63
CA ASN A 71 2.74 -10.62 -12.83
C ASN A 71 1.85 -9.47 -13.33
N TYR A 72 0.57 -9.51 -13.03
CA TYR A 72 -0.44 -8.53 -13.38
C TYR A 72 -1.25 -8.19 -12.15
N ALA A 73 -1.64 -6.94 -12.03
CA ALA A 73 -2.61 -6.53 -11.02
C ALA A 73 -3.50 -5.39 -11.51
N VAL A 74 -4.67 -5.31 -10.91
CA VAL A 74 -5.63 -4.22 -11.09
C VAL A 74 -5.89 -3.61 -9.73
N VAL A 75 -5.59 -2.32 -9.62
CA VAL A 75 -5.76 -1.56 -8.37
C VAL A 75 -6.80 -0.48 -8.59
N ASN A 76 -7.85 -0.50 -7.78
CA ASN A 76 -8.78 0.62 -7.70
C ASN A 76 -8.23 1.66 -6.75
N ILE A 77 -8.28 2.91 -7.15
CA ILE A 77 -7.93 4.03 -6.30
C ILE A 77 -9.04 5.07 -6.32
N GLN A 78 -9.36 5.61 -5.15
CA GLN A 78 -10.22 6.77 -4.99
C GLN A 78 -9.44 7.83 -4.24
N GLY A 79 -9.57 9.07 -4.67
CA GLY A 79 -8.92 10.16 -3.99
C GLY A 79 -9.30 11.52 -4.54
N ARG A 80 -8.60 12.54 -4.08
CA ARG A 80 -8.77 13.92 -4.54
C ARG A 80 -7.77 14.23 -5.64
N ASP A 81 -8.27 14.67 -6.79
CA ASP A 81 -7.42 15.11 -7.89
C ASP A 81 -6.58 16.33 -7.47
N ASN A 82 -5.31 16.34 -7.88
CA ASN A 82 -4.39 17.39 -7.49
C ASN A 82 -4.68 18.75 -8.14
N ARG A 83 -5.38 18.78 -9.29
CA ARG A 83 -5.69 19.99 -10.06
C ARG A 83 -7.08 20.52 -9.75
N SER A 84 -8.10 19.66 -9.80
CA SER A 84 -9.50 20.08 -9.64
C SER A 84 -10.02 20.03 -8.20
N ASN A 85 -9.31 19.36 -7.29
CA ASN A 85 -9.81 19.00 -5.95
C ASN A 85 -11.09 18.14 -5.95
N GLU A 86 -11.51 17.60 -7.10
CA GLU A 86 -12.67 16.72 -7.20
C GLU A 86 -12.32 15.31 -6.74
N ILE A 87 -13.35 14.55 -6.34
CA ILE A 87 -13.19 13.13 -6.03
C ILE A 87 -13.14 12.37 -7.34
N VAL A 88 -12.01 11.72 -7.60
CA VAL A 88 -11.76 10.90 -8.78
C VAL A 88 -11.60 9.43 -8.39
N ARG A 89 -11.95 8.54 -9.32
CA ARG A 89 -11.70 7.11 -9.20
C ARG A 89 -10.96 6.60 -10.42
N TYR A 90 -9.92 5.80 -10.21
CA TYR A 90 -9.20 5.15 -11.30
C TYR A 90 -9.10 3.64 -11.08
N ASP A 91 -9.17 2.90 -12.19
CA ASP A 91 -8.61 1.57 -12.27
C ASP A 91 -7.21 1.65 -12.87
N ILE A 92 -6.24 1.11 -12.15
CA ILE A 92 -4.83 1.14 -12.50
C ILE A 92 -4.39 -0.28 -12.81
N TYR A 93 -4.03 -0.50 -14.07
CA TYR A 93 -3.54 -1.77 -14.57
C TYR A 93 -2.02 -1.72 -14.53
N VAL A 94 -1.44 -2.67 -13.81
CA VAL A 94 0.02 -2.77 -13.66
C VAL A 94 0.52 -4.14 -14.08
N THR A 95 1.75 -4.13 -14.57
CA THR A 95 2.49 -5.34 -14.92
C THR A 95 3.79 -5.38 -14.14
N LYS A 96 4.22 -6.56 -13.77
CA LYS A 96 5.51 -6.82 -13.17
C LYS A 96 6.43 -7.32 -14.27
N ASP A 97 7.54 -6.62 -14.44
CA ASP A 97 8.69 -7.16 -15.18
C ASP A 97 9.54 -8.01 -14.21
N GLU A 98 10.78 -8.36 -14.54
CA GLU A 98 11.62 -9.27 -13.73
C GLU A 98 11.68 -8.92 -12.23
N ARG A 99 11.62 -7.62 -11.87
CA ARG A 99 11.67 -7.16 -10.47
C ARG A 99 10.82 -5.93 -10.15
N HIS A 100 10.25 -5.26 -11.14
CA HIS A 100 9.64 -3.94 -10.96
C HIS A 100 8.25 -3.89 -11.54
N TRP A 101 7.34 -3.22 -10.82
CA TRP A 101 6.02 -2.89 -11.32
C TRP A 101 6.09 -1.72 -12.31
N LYS A 102 5.22 -1.76 -13.31
CA LYS A 102 5.04 -0.72 -14.33
C LYS A 102 3.56 -0.45 -14.53
N ILE A 103 3.23 0.82 -14.77
CA ILE A 103 1.87 1.24 -15.11
C ILE A 103 1.64 0.92 -16.59
N LYS A 104 0.64 0.08 -16.87
CA LYS A 104 0.25 -0.26 -18.24
C LYS A 104 -0.90 0.60 -18.74
N LYS A 105 -1.90 0.85 -17.87
CA LYS A 105 -3.06 1.67 -18.21
C LYS A 105 -3.67 2.28 -16.96
N ILE A 106 -4.19 3.50 -17.08
CA ILE A 106 -5.02 4.15 -16.07
C ILE A 106 -6.34 4.48 -16.75
N THR A 107 -7.45 4.06 -16.14
CA THR A 107 -8.80 4.32 -16.65
C THR A 107 -9.58 5.06 -15.57
N GLU A 108 -10.09 6.23 -15.90
CA GLU A 108 -11.00 6.97 -15.02
C GLU A 108 -12.36 6.28 -15.00
N LYS A 109 -12.89 6.06 -13.80
CA LYS A 109 -14.25 5.59 -13.59
C LYS A 109 -15.12 6.79 -13.31
N ASP A 110 -16.07 7.04 -14.20
CA ASP A 110 -17.07 8.07 -14.00
C ASP A 110 -17.80 7.86 -12.66
N VAL A 111 -17.82 8.92 -11.85
CA VAL A 111 -18.61 9.00 -10.60
C VAL A 111 -20.12 8.95 -10.90
N LEU A 112 -20.51 9.12 -12.17
CA LEU A 112 -21.90 9.12 -12.65
C LEU A 112 -22.68 7.82 -12.37
N SER A 113 -22.02 6.68 -12.12
CA SER A 113 -22.74 5.44 -11.75
C SER A 113 -23.52 5.57 -10.44
N ASN A 114 -23.12 6.49 -9.53
CA ASN A 114 -23.86 6.78 -8.31
C ASN A 114 -24.95 7.84 -8.49
N LYS A 115 -24.83 8.75 -9.48
CA LYS A 115 -25.85 9.75 -9.77
C LYS A 115 -27.08 9.09 -10.39
N VAL A 116 -26.87 8.14 -11.30
CA VAL A 116 -27.95 7.36 -11.93
C VAL A 116 -28.66 6.44 -10.92
N LYS A 117 -27.93 5.79 -10.01
CA LYS A 117 -28.55 4.99 -8.92
C LYS A 117 -29.41 5.81 -7.96
N LYS A 118 -29.13 7.10 -7.76
CA LYS A 118 -29.94 7.99 -6.93
C LYS A 118 -31.28 8.38 -7.59
N TYR A 119 -31.40 8.26 -8.90
CA TYR A 119 -32.65 8.54 -9.65
C TYR A 119 -33.40 7.27 -10.07
N LEU A 120 -32.88 6.09 -9.75
CA LEU A 120 -33.49 4.78 -10.05
C LEU A 120 -33.95 4.02 -8.79
N ASN A 121 -33.87 4.65 -7.61
CA ASN A 121 -34.43 4.16 -6.35
C ASN A 121 -35.48 5.13 -5.83
#